data_AF-A0A535XUY6-F1
#
_entry.id   AF-A0A535XUY6-F1
#
_cell.length_a   1.000
_cell.length_b   1.000
_cell.length_c   1.000
_cell.angle_alpha   90.00
_cell.angle_beta   90.00
_cell.angle_gamma   90.00
#
_symmetry.space_group_name_H-M   'P 1'
#
loop_
_entity.id
_entity.type
_entity.pdbx_description
1 polymer ?
#
loop_
_entity_poly.entity_id
_entity_poly.type
_entity_poly.pdbx_seq_one_letter_code
_entity_poly.pdbx_strand_id
1 'polypeptide(L)' 'MLEPYRVVEVLSADGSEFAPPEITAHFEGRLFTLNQLEQRGVRITGAGAWFLANAQDWQLKLEPAV' A
#
# COMPACT_ATOMS: atom_id res chain seq x y z
N MET A 1 -4.91 -19.71 -1.14
CA MET A 1 -5.39 -18.77 -2.18
C MET A 1 -4.64 -17.47 -1.90
N LEU A 2 -3.87 -16.93 -2.85
CA LEU A 2 -3.20 -15.65 -2.64
C LEU A 2 -4.25 -14.57 -2.89
N GLU A 3 -4.75 -13.94 -1.83
CA GLU A 3 -5.67 -12.81 -1.95
C GLU A 3 -4.92 -11.63 -2.57
N PRO A 4 -5.33 -11.13 -3.75
CA PRO A 4 -4.73 -9.94 -4.33
C PRO A 4 -5.23 -8.70 -3.59
N TYR A 5 -4.35 -7.71 -3.48
CA TYR A 5 -4.61 -6.41 -2.89
C TYR A 5 -4.36 -5.32 -3.92
N ARG A 6 -5.20 -4.29 -3.95
CA ARG A 6 -5.00 -3.07 -4.74
C ARG A 6 -4.68 -1.90 -3.83
N VAL A 7 -3.80 -1.00 -4.28
CA VAL A 7 -3.58 0.28 -3.60
C VAL A 7 -4.70 1.23 -3.97
N VAL A 8 -5.37 1.78 -2.96
CA VAL A 8 -6.46 2.76 -3.14
C VAL A 8 -6.11 4.14 -2.63
N GLU A 9 -5.07 4.25 -1.80
CA GLU A 9 -4.59 5.52 -1.26
C GLU A 9 -3.10 5.42 -0.95
N VAL A 10 -2.38 6.52 -1.12
CA VAL A 10 -0.98 6.65 -0.75
C VAL A 10 -0.85 7.96 0.01
N LEU A 11 -0.35 7.91 1.24
CA LEU A 11 -0.13 9.06 2.11
C LEU A 11 1.35 9.21 2.46
N SER A 12 1.75 10.39 2.92
CA SER A 12 3.04 10.66 3.56
C SER A 12 3.31 9.70 4.72
N ALA A 13 4.58 9.56 5.12
CA ALA A 13 4.99 8.70 6.23
C ALA A 13 4.22 8.98 7.53
N ASP A 14 3.81 10.22 7.75
CA ASP A 14 3.05 10.66 8.91
C ASP A 14 1.52 10.56 8.71
N GLY A 15 1.06 10.34 7.47
CA GLY A 15 -0.35 10.22 7.13
C GLY A 15 -1.10 11.55 6.98
N SER A 16 -0.41 12.69 7.03
CA SER A 16 -1.05 14.01 6.93
C SER A 16 -1.39 14.42 5.50
N GLU A 17 -0.65 13.92 4.51
CA GLU A 17 -0.75 14.39 3.13
C GLU A 17 -0.87 13.24 2.14
N PHE A 18 -1.57 13.46 1.02
CA PHE A 18 -1.57 12.51 -0.09
C PHE A 18 -0.22 12.53 -0.80
N ALA A 19 0.25 11.35 -1.22
CA ALA A 19 1.47 11.27 -2.00
C ALA A 19 1.30 11.95 -3.37
N PRO A 20 2.37 12.56 -3.90
CA PRO A 20 2.33 13.16 -5.22
C PRO A 20 1.97 12.12 -6.30
N PRO A 21 1.34 12.55 -7.41
CA PRO A 21 0.80 11.65 -8.44
C PRO A 21 1.86 10.75 -9.07
N GLU A 22 3.12 11.20 -9.12
CA GLU A 22 4.27 10.41 -9.58
C GLU A 22 4.46 9.13 -8.76
N ILE A 23 4.26 9.22 -7.44
CA ILE A 23 4.34 8.10 -6.51
C ILE A 23 3.11 7.20 -6.68
N THR A 24 1.91 7.78 -6.69
CA THR A 24 0.65 7.04 -6.83
C THR A 24 0.59 6.25 -8.15
N ALA A 25 1.14 6.79 -9.24
CA ALA A 25 1.20 6.12 -10.54
C ALA A 25 2.01 4.81 -10.53
N HIS A 26 2.95 4.61 -9.60
CA HIS A 26 3.68 3.34 -9.48
C HIS A 26 2.81 2.19 -8.95
N PHE A 27 1.70 2.51 -8.31
CA PHE A 27 0.80 1.59 -7.62
C PHE A 27 -0.58 1.47 -8.27
N GLU A 28 -1.02 2.50 -8.99
CA GLU A 28 -2.31 2.52 -9.68
C GLU A 28 -2.48 1.34 -10.64
N GLY A 29 -3.63 0.68 -10.59
CA GLY A 29 -3.97 -0.45 -11.46
C GLY A 29 -3.19 -1.74 -11.19
N ARG A 30 -2.27 -1.77 -10.22
CA ARG A 30 -1.46 -2.95 -9.90
C ARG A 30 -2.08 -3.74 -8.75
N LEU A 31 -2.03 -5.06 -8.90
CA LEU A 31 -2.38 -6.00 -7.85
C LEU A 31 -1.12 -6.53 -7.18
N PHE A 32 -1.15 -6.57 -5.86
CA PHE A 32 -0.07 -7.08 -5.03
C PHE A 32 -0.56 -8.26 -4.22
N THR A 33 0.26 -9.30 -4.14
CA THR A 33 0.03 -10.37 -3.15
C THR A 33 0.60 -9.95 -1.79
N LEU A 34 0.07 -10.52 -0.72
CA LEU A 34 0.57 -10.31 0.65
C LEU A 34 2.10 -10.54 0.75
N ASN A 35 2.59 -11.62 0.14
CA ASN A 35 4.02 -11.95 0.09
C ASN A 35 4.85 -10.87 -0.64
N GLN A 36 4.36 -10.32 -1.76
CA GLN A 36 5.05 -9.23 -2.48
C GLN A 36 5.12 -7.94 -1.66
N LEU A 37 4.10 -7.68 -0.85
CA LEU A 37 4.05 -6.53 0.05
C LEU A 37 5.06 -6.72 1.20
N GLU A 38 5.06 -7.89 1.84
CA GLU A 38 6.02 -8.22 2.91
C GLU A 38 7.48 -8.17 2.43
N GLN A 39 7.77 -8.70 1.23
CA GLN A 39 9.11 -8.61 0.61
C GLN A 39 9.57 -7.17 0.35
N ARG A 40 8.63 -6.22 0.24
CA ARG A 40 8.91 -4.79 0.06
C ARG A 40 8.95 -4.02 1.40
N GLY A 41 8.93 -4.72 2.53
CA GLY A 41 8.94 -4.11 3.85
C GLY A 41 7.60 -3.47 4.23
N VAL A 42 6.51 -3.85 3.56
CA VAL A 42 5.16 -3.42 3.93
C VAL A 42 4.66 -4.29 5.06
N ARG A 43 4.31 -3.66 6.19
CA ARG A 43 3.67 -4.34 7.33
C ARG A 43 2.17 -4.05 7.36
N ILE A 44 1.40 -5.12 7.55
CA ILE A 44 -0.06 -5.07 7.65
C ILE A 44 -0.44 -4.86 9.11
N THR A 45 -0.93 -3.67 9.46
CA THR A 45 -1.38 -3.36 10.82
C THR A 45 -2.92 -3.25 10.83
N GLY A 46 -3.58 -4.40 10.88
CA GLY A 46 -5.03 -4.51 11.03
C GLY A 46 -5.77 -4.93 9.76
N ALA A 47 -6.90 -5.60 9.95
CA ALA A 47 -7.77 -6.00 8.87
C ALA A 47 -8.54 -4.78 8.34
N GLY A 48 -8.13 -4.25 7.19
CA GLY A 48 -9.01 -3.42 6.36
C GLY A 48 -8.66 -1.95 6.19
N ALA A 49 -7.40 -1.53 6.14
CA ALA A 49 -7.05 -0.38 5.29
C ALA A 49 -5.56 -0.05 5.26
N TRP A 50 -4.85 -0.03 6.39
CA TRP A 50 -3.62 0.76 6.48
C TRP A 50 -2.36 -0.11 6.50
N PHE A 51 -1.43 0.20 5.60
CA PHE A 51 -0.19 -0.52 5.40
C PHE A 51 0.98 0.45 5.49
N LEU A 52 1.86 0.22 6.44
CA LEU A 52 3.10 0.98 6.53
C LEU A 52 4.11 0.31 5.60
N ALA A 53 4.34 0.89 4.42
CA ALA A 53 5.47 0.52 3.59
C ALA A 53 6.71 1.19 4.16
N ASN A 54 7.66 0.42 4.69
CA ASN A 54 8.96 0.96 5.06
C ASN A 54 9.83 1.19 3.79
N ALA A 55 9.31 1.98 2.86
CA ALA A 55 10.12 2.72 1.90
C ALA A 55 10.44 4.10 2.49
N GLN A 56 10.79 4.18 3.79
CA GLN A 56 11.11 5.38 4.58
C GLN A 56 10.11 6.57 4.59
N ASP A 57 9.18 6.69 3.63
CA ASP A 57 8.48 7.96 3.35
C ASP A 57 6.97 7.88 3.10
N TRP A 58 6.34 6.70 2.99
CA TRP A 58 4.91 6.62 2.57
C TRP A 58 4.09 5.53 3.28
N GLN A 59 2.84 5.85 3.58
CA GLN A 59 1.80 4.90 4.01
C GLN A 59 0.92 4.52 2.81
N LEU A 60 0.56 3.25 2.68
CA LEU A 60 -0.30 2.73 1.62
C LEU A 60 -1.62 2.27 2.22
N LYS A 61 -2.73 2.57 1.56
CA LYS A 61 -4.01 1.95 1.84
C LYS A 61 -4.29 0.86 0.83
N LEU A 62 -4.51 -0.37 1.29
CA LEU A 62 -4.87 -1.49 0.41
C LEU A 62 -6.26 -2.03 0.71
N GLU A 63 -6.92 -2.45 -0.36
CA GLU A 63 -8.17 -3.20 -0.30
C GLU A 63 -7.99 -4.56 -0.98
N PRO A 64 -8.69 -5.61 -0.52
CA PRO A 64 -8.79 -6.85 -1.27
C PRO A 64 -9.36 -6.57 -2.67
N ALA A 65 -8.68 -7.05 -3.70
CA ALA A 65 -9.19 -7.06 -5.06
C ALA A 65 -10.09 -8.30 -5.21
N VAL A 66 -11.33 -8.17 -4.78
CA VAL A 66 -12.38 -9.22 -4.88
C VAL A 66 -12.77 -9.46 -6.33
#